data_AF-A0A6J0VTQ5-F1
#
_entry.id   AF-A0A6J0VTQ5-F1
#
_cell.length_a   1.000
_cell.length_b   1.000
_cell.length_c   1.000
_cell.angle_alpha   90.00
_cell.angle_beta   90.00
_cell.angle_gamma   90.00
#
_symmetry.space_group_name_H-M   'P 1'
#
loop_
_entity.id
_entity.type
_entity.pdbx_description
1 polymer ?
#
loop_
_entity_poly.entity_id
_entity_poly.type
_entity_poly.pdbx_seq_one_letter_code
_entity_poly.pdbx_strand_id
1 'polypeptide(L)'
;MVSKPPKSSRSNGKANKTEKGINQTWEEAAGRTRRMSAEHGQLQQSGGRRGRSPGDKKSRRRSRRKETYSMYIYKVLKQVHPDIGISSKAMSIMNSFVNDLFERLAGEAARLAQYSGRTTLTSREVQTAVRLLLPGELAKHAVSEGTKAVTKYTSSK
;
A
#
# COMPACT_ATOMS: atom_id res chain seq x y z
N MET A 1 16.41 26.37 50.82
CA MET A 1 15.45 25.25 50.75
C MET A 1 15.17 24.98 49.28
N VAL A 2 15.80 23.94 48.71
CA VAL A 2 15.76 23.65 47.27
C VAL A 2 14.70 22.59 47.02
N SER A 3 13.54 23.00 46.49
CA SER A 3 12.41 22.12 46.21
C SER A 3 12.63 21.31 44.93
N LYS A 4 12.69 19.98 45.08
CA LYS A 4 12.77 19.03 43.95
C LYS A 4 11.45 18.97 43.17
N PRO A 5 11.46 18.81 41.84
CA PRO A 5 10.25 18.60 41.05
C PRO A 5 9.73 17.14 41.16
N PRO A 6 8.41 16.91 41.03
CA PRO A 6 7.82 15.57 41.14
C PRO A 6 8.03 14.73 39.86
N LYS A 7 8.26 13.43 40.05
CA LYS A 7 8.36 12.42 38.99
C LYS A 7 6.97 12.09 38.45
N SER A 8 6.69 12.36 37.17
CA SER A 8 5.47 11.88 36.51
C SER A 8 5.67 10.47 35.95
N SER A 9 4.72 9.62 36.29
CA SER A 9 4.64 8.19 36.04
C SER A 9 4.31 7.85 34.59
N ARG A 10 5.03 6.86 34.05
CA ARG A 10 4.70 6.09 32.83
C ARG A 10 3.23 5.66 32.82
N SER A 11 2.47 6.09 31.83
CA SER A 11 1.25 5.39 31.39
C SER A 11 1.46 4.89 29.95
N ASN A 12 1.89 3.65 29.81
CA ASN A 12 1.99 2.98 28.53
C ASN A 12 1.31 1.62 28.67
N GLY A 13 0.10 1.46 28.12
CA GLY A 13 -0.65 0.22 28.32
C GLY A 13 -2.02 0.08 27.67
N LYS A 14 -2.50 1.02 26.84
CA LYS A 14 -3.84 0.91 26.23
C LYS A 14 -3.89 0.95 24.69
N ALA A 15 -2.75 1.05 23.99
CA ALA A 15 -2.74 1.06 22.52
C ALA A 15 -2.65 -0.35 21.86
N ASN A 16 -2.35 -1.40 22.62
CA ASN A 16 -1.90 -2.68 22.05
C ASN A 16 -3.01 -3.74 21.86
N LYS A 17 -4.26 -3.46 22.27
CA LYS A 17 -5.38 -4.42 22.21
C LYS A 17 -6.28 -4.21 20.99
N THR A 18 -6.45 -2.96 20.57
CA THR A 18 -7.26 -2.58 19.40
C THR A 18 -6.54 -2.92 18.08
N GLU A 19 -5.23 -2.70 17.98
CA GLU A 19 -4.46 -3.06 16.78
C GLU A 19 -4.41 -4.58 16.54
N LYS A 20 -4.37 -5.39 17.61
CA LYS A 20 -4.38 -6.85 17.48
C LYS A 20 -5.70 -7.38 16.95
N GLY A 21 -6.83 -6.91 17.48
CA GLY A 21 -8.15 -7.32 17.00
C GLY A 21 -8.39 -6.97 15.54
N ILE A 22 -7.98 -5.76 15.13
CA ILE A 22 -8.07 -5.27 13.76
C ILE A 22 -7.24 -6.17 12.83
N ASN A 23 -5.97 -6.47 13.17
CA ASN A 23 -5.11 -7.34 12.36
C ASN A 23 -5.62 -8.78 12.26
N GLN A 24 -6.24 -9.31 13.32
CA GLN A 24 -6.78 -10.68 13.35
C GLN A 24 -8.00 -10.82 12.43
N THR A 25 -8.91 -9.84 12.44
CA THR A 25 -10.03 -9.79 11.49
C THR A 25 -9.57 -9.65 10.03
N TRP A 26 -8.44 -8.99 9.77
CA TRP A 26 -7.90 -8.83 8.41
C TRP A 26 -7.29 -10.11 7.85
N GLU A 27 -6.62 -10.92 8.67
CA GLU A 27 -6.08 -12.23 8.24
C GLU A 27 -7.20 -13.21 7.89
N GLU A 28 -8.29 -13.22 8.66
CA GLU A 28 -9.47 -14.06 8.37
C GLU A 28 -10.21 -13.62 7.11
N ALA A 29 -10.38 -12.31 6.90
CA ALA A 29 -10.99 -11.77 5.68
C ALA A 29 -10.16 -12.10 4.43
N ALA A 30 -8.83 -11.95 4.49
CA ALA A 30 -7.92 -12.31 3.41
C ALA A 30 -7.85 -13.84 3.18
N GLY A 31 -8.07 -14.65 4.22
CA GLY A 31 -8.23 -16.10 4.12
C GLY A 31 -9.51 -16.50 3.39
N ARG A 32 -10.64 -15.84 3.71
CA ARG A 32 -11.95 -16.07 3.06
C ARG A 32 -11.94 -15.73 1.57
N THR A 33 -11.34 -14.61 1.17
CA THR A 33 -11.21 -14.23 -0.26
C THR A 33 -10.38 -15.23 -1.06
N ARG A 34 -9.32 -15.81 -0.46
CA ARG A 34 -8.53 -16.88 -1.10
C ARG A 34 -9.32 -18.17 -1.28
N ARG A 35 -10.25 -18.48 -0.36
CA ARG A 35 -11.12 -19.66 -0.42
C ARG A 35 -12.21 -19.53 -1.49
N MET A 36 -12.85 -18.36 -1.58
CA MET A 36 -13.92 -18.12 -2.56
C MET A 36 -13.47 -18.21 -4.02
N SER A 37 -12.23 -17.84 -4.34
CA SER A 37 -11.70 -17.98 -5.70
C SER A 37 -11.46 -19.43 -6.12
N ALA A 38 -11.49 -20.39 -5.18
CA ALA A 38 -11.31 -21.81 -5.46
C ALA A 38 -12.64 -22.55 -5.73
N GLU A 39 -13.79 -21.93 -5.45
CA GLU A 39 -15.10 -22.62 -5.48
C GLU A 39 -15.90 -22.37 -6.77
N HIS A 40 -15.60 -21.32 -7.54
CA HIS A 40 -16.23 -21.03 -8.84
C HIS A 40 -15.58 -21.78 -10.01
N GLY A 41 -15.41 -23.10 -9.86
CA GLY A 41 -14.74 -23.94 -10.84
C GLY A 41 -15.39 -25.31 -11.03
N GLN A 42 -16.72 -25.40 -11.03
CA GLN A 42 -17.41 -26.64 -11.39
C GLN A 42 -18.85 -26.38 -11.85
N LEU A 43 -19.08 -26.46 -13.18
CA LEU A 43 -20.33 -26.95 -13.80
C LEU A 43 -20.16 -27.04 -15.33
N GLN A 44 -19.94 -28.29 -15.80
CA GLN A 44 -20.55 -29.00 -16.95
C GLN A 44 -20.48 -28.37 -18.38
N GLN A 45 -20.18 -29.08 -19.48
CA GLN A 45 -20.70 -30.40 -19.88
C GLN A 45 -19.91 -31.05 -21.06
N SER A 46 -19.84 -32.39 -21.04
CA SER A 46 -19.88 -33.41 -22.12
C SER A 46 -19.19 -33.23 -23.49
N GLY A 47 -18.38 -34.25 -23.86
CA GLY A 47 -18.32 -34.79 -25.22
C GLY A 47 -16.91 -35.09 -25.78
N GLY A 48 -16.62 -36.37 -26.11
CA GLY A 48 -15.54 -36.73 -27.05
C GLY A 48 -14.38 -37.55 -26.48
N ARG A 49 -14.28 -38.82 -26.88
CA ARG A 49 -13.22 -39.77 -26.51
C ARG A 49 -11.93 -39.58 -27.31
N ARG A 50 -10.80 -39.83 -26.62
CA ARG A 50 -9.48 -40.34 -27.08
C ARG A 50 -8.54 -39.39 -27.84
N GLY A 51 -7.44 -39.09 -27.15
CA GLY A 51 -6.20 -38.55 -27.71
C GLY A 51 -5.24 -38.13 -26.58
N ARG A 52 -4.66 -39.11 -25.85
CA ARG A 52 -3.72 -38.83 -24.76
C ARG A 52 -2.32 -38.62 -25.34
N SER A 53 -1.94 -37.37 -25.60
CA SER A 53 -0.55 -37.00 -25.83
C SER A 53 0.19 -36.88 -24.48
N PRO A 54 1.26 -37.64 -24.23
CA PRO A 54 2.01 -37.57 -22.99
C PRO A 54 3.05 -36.45 -23.11
N GLY A 55 2.66 -35.21 -22.81
CA GLY A 55 3.57 -34.09 -23.04
C GLY A 55 3.08 -32.75 -22.56
N ASP A 56 2.48 -32.65 -21.38
CA ASP A 56 2.31 -31.34 -20.75
C ASP A 56 2.35 -31.47 -19.23
N LYS A 57 3.56 -31.73 -18.70
CA LYS A 57 3.90 -31.24 -17.37
C LYS A 57 3.94 -29.72 -17.48
N LYS A 58 2.77 -29.10 -17.54
CA LYS A 58 2.56 -27.67 -17.37
C LYS A 58 2.99 -27.37 -15.95
N SER A 59 4.29 -27.18 -15.80
CA SER A 59 4.92 -26.51 -14.69
C SER A 59 3.97 -25.38 -14.34
N ARG A 60 3.34 -25.49 -13.15
CA ARG A 60 2.72 -24.36 -12.47
C ARG A 60 3.86 -23.39 -12.23
N ARG A 61 4.24 -22.70 -13.30
CA ARG A 61 5.21 -21.63 -13.37
C ARG A 61 4.65 -20.66 -12.35
N ARG A 62 5.23 -20.66 -11.15
CA ARG A 62 4.84 -19.81 -10.03
C ARG A 62 4.57 -18.45 -10.65
N SER A 63 3.30 -18.09 -10.75
CA SER A 63 2.89 -16.85 -11.40
C SER A 63 3.71 -15.78 -10.70
N ARG A 64 4.60 -15.14 -11.45
CA ARG A 64 5.55 -14.17 -10.90
C ARG A 64 4.68 -13.14 -10.19
N ARG A 65 4.79 -13.07 -8.86
CA ARG A 65 3.88 -12.28 -8.03
C ARG A 65 3.91 -10.86 -8.58
N LYS A 66 2.82 -10.41 -9.19
CA LYS A 66 2.71 -9.04 -9.67
C LYS A 66 2.70 -8.15 -8.44
N GLU A 67 3.74 -7.35 -8.28
CA GLU A 67 3.78 -6.32 -7.25
C GLU A 67 2.67 -5.32 -7.58
N THR A 68 1.72 -5.19 -6.65
CA THR A 68 0.56 -4.31 -6.80
C THR A 68 0.32 -3.61 -5.48
N TYR A 69 -0.27 -2.42 -5.54
CA TYR A 69 -0.64 -1.63 -4.38
C TYR A 69 -1.97 -2.07 -3.75
N SER A 70 -2.61 -3.12 -4.28
CA SER A 70 -3.98 -3.55 -3.91
C SER A 70 -4.17 -3.72 -2.40
N MET A 71 -3.19 -4.31 -1.70
CA MET A 71 -3.24 -4.50 -0.25
C MET A 71 -3.25 -3.16 0.50
N TYR A 72 -2.44 -2.19 0.08
CA TYR A 72 -2.33 -0.89 0.73
C TYR A 72 -3.54 -0.01 0.43
N ILE A 73 -4.03 -0.05 -0.82
CA ILE A 73 -5.27 0.64 -1.23
C ILE A 73 -6.43 0.15 -0.37
N TYR A 74 -6.56 -1.17 -0.16
CA TYR A 74 -7.59 -1.73 0.70
C TYR A 74 -7.44 -1.30 2.17
N LYS A 75 -6.21 -1.30 2.71
CA LYS A 75 -5.94 -0.84 4.08
C LYS A 75 -6.35 0.62 4.28
N VAL A 76 -5.99 1.49 3.34
CA VAL A 76 -6.38 2.92 3.40
C VAL A 76 -7.90 3.08 3.28
N LEU A 77 -8.55 2.35 2.37
CA LEU A 77 -10.00 2.37 2.22
C LEU A 77 -10.70 2.04 3.54
N LYS A 78 -10.24 1.00 4.25
CA LYS A 78 -10.84 0.59 5.52
C LYS A 78 -10.54 1.52 6.69
N GLN A 79 -9.49 2.34 6.60
CA GLN A 79 -9.25 3.41 7.58
C GLN A 79 -10.23 4.57 7.42
N VAL A 80 -10.65 4.89 6.19
CA VAL A 80 -11.57 6.01 5.91
C VAL A 80 -13.05 5.58 5.87
N HIS A 81 -13.34 4.37 5.39
CA HIS A 81 -14.69 3.83 5.23
C HIS A 81 -14.72 2.31 5.54
N PRO A 82 -14.91 1.93 6.81
CA PRO A 82 -14.86 0.53 7.26
C PRO A 82 -15.88 -0.39 6.55
N ASP A 83 -17.06 0.11 6.20
CA ASP A 83 -18.16 -0.70 5.68
C ASP A 83 -18.21 -0.75 4.14
N ILE A 84 -17.41 0.07 3.46
CA ILE A 84 -17.41 0.16 1.99
C ILE A 84 -16.47 -0.90 1.38
N GLY A 85 -16.91 -1.54 0.29
CA GLY A 85 -16.10 -2.43 -0.54
C GLY A 85 -15.61 -1.74 -1.83
N ILE A 86 -14.57 -2.30 -2.45
CA ILE A 86 -14.07 -1.86 -3.76
C ILE A 86 -14.11 -3.03 -4.75
N SER A 87 -14.60 -2.78 -5.96
CA SER A 87 -14.64 -3.79 -7.01
C SER A 87 -13.25 -4.08 -7.58
N SER A 88 -13.07 -5.23 -8.23
CA SER A 88 -11.81 -5.61 -8.87
C SER A 88 -11.38 -4.63 -9.99
N LYS A 89 -12.35 -4.13 -10.76
CA LYS A 89 -12.11 -3.11 -11.80
C LYS A 89 -11.66 -1.79 -11.18
N ALA A 90 -12.32 -1.31 -10.14
CA ALA A 90 -11.93 -0.09 -9.43
C ALA A 90 -10.55 -0.25 -8.77
N MET A 91 -10.25 -1.42 -8.19
CA MET A 91 -8.93 -1.73 -7.65
C MET A 91 -7.83 -1.64 -8.72
N SER A 92 -8.09 -2.15 -9.93
CA SER A 92 -7.13 -2.05 -11.03
C SER A 92 -6.88 -0.61 -11.45
N ILE A 93 -7.93 0.23 -11.50
CA ILE A 93 -7.81 1.66 -11.81
C ILE A 93 -6.98 2.36 -10.74
N MET A 94 -7.26 2.10 -9.46
CA MET A 94 -6.51 2.70 -8.34
C MET A 94 -5.04 2.27 -8.35
N ASN A 95 -4.74 1.01 -8.66
CA ASN A 95 -3.36 0.55 -8.79
C ASN A 95 -2.63 1.29 -9.93
N SER A 96 -3.26 1.48 -11.09
CA SER A 96 -2.67 2.24 -12.18
C SER A 96 -2.49 3.72 -11.83
N PHE A 97 -3.45 4.33 -11.12
CA PHE A 97 -3.35 5.70 -10.64
C PHE A 97 -2.13 5.93 -9.74
N VAL A 98 -1.88 5.02 -8.80
CA VAL A 98 -0.69 5.10 -7.92
C VAL A 98 0.60 5.00 -8.73
N ASN A 99 0.66 4.12 -9.73
CA ASN A 99 1.85 3.99 -10.59
C ASN A 99 2.07 5.24 -11.44
N ASP A 100 1.03 5.80 -12.08
CA ASP A 100 1.13 7.04 -12.87
C ASP A 100 1.64 8.20 -12.01
N LEU A 101 1.08 8.38 -10.81
CA LEU A 101 1.54 9.43 -9.92
C LEU A 101 2.98 9.22 -9.44
N PHE A 102 3.35 7.96 -9.15
CA PHE A 102 4.70 7.61 -8.74
C PHE A 102 5.73 7.89 -9.84
N GLU A 103 5.46 7.48 -11.08
CA GLU A 103 6.35 7.70 -12.21
C GLU A 103 6.52 9.19 -12.50
N ARG A 104 5.43 9.96 -12.46
CA ARG A 104 5.48 11.43 -12.62
C ARG A 104 6.30 12.10 -11.53
N LEU A 105 6.08 11.72 -10.26
CA LEU A 105 6.84 12.26 -9.12
C LEU A 105 8.32 11.90 -9.18
N ALA A 106 8.64 10.64 -9.45
CA ALA A 106 10.01 10.16 -9.54
C ALA A 106 10.77 10.83 -10.69
N GLY A 107 10.12 10.95 -11.86
CA GLY A 107 10.69 11.65 -13.01
C GLY A 107 11.00 13.12 -12.73
N GLU A 108 10.06 13.84 -12.09
CA GLU A 108 10.27 15.24 -11.75
C GLU A 108 11.34 15.43 -10.66
N ALA A 109 11.33 14.59 -9.62
CA ALA A 109 12.34 14.64 -8.57
C ALA A 109 13.75 14.29 -9.11
N ALA A 110 13.86 13.37 -10.06
CA ALA A 110 15.12 13.05 -10.73
C ALA A 110 15.65 14.24 -11.56
N ARG A 111 14.77 14.92 -12.31
CA ARG A 111 15.14 16.16 -13.03
C ARG A 111 15.66 17.25 -12.08
N LEU A 112 14.97 17.45 -10.95
CA LEU A 112 15.40 18.41 -9.93
C LEU A 112 16.76 18.07 -9.32
N ALA A 113 17.04 16.79 -9.07
CA ALA A 113 18.34 16.34 -8.59
C ALA A 113 19.46 16.68 -9.60
N GLN A 114 19.21 16.39 -10.88
CA GLN A 114 20.14 16.72 -11.98
C GLN A 114 20.40 18.22 -12.11
N TYR A 115 19.36 19.06 -12.04
CA TYR A 115 19.54 20.52 -12.06
C TYR A 115 20.37 21.06 -10.90
N SER A 116 20.27 20.41 -9.73
CA SER A 116 21.07 20.78 -8.56
C SER A 116 22.48 20.20 -8.54
N GLY A 117 22.87 19.43 -9.57
CA GLY A 117 24.16 18.75 -9.66
C GLY A 117 24.34 17.61 -8.65
N ARG A 118 23.24 17.08 -8.08
CA ARG A 118 23.29 16.00 -7.08
C ARG A 118 22.98 14.66 -7.74
N THR A 119 23.74 13.63 -7.36
CA THR A 119 23.48 12.22 -7.75
C THR A 119 22.50 11.52 -6.80
N THR A 120 22.32 12.07 -5.60
CA THR A 120 21.44 11.53 -4.56
C THR A 120 20.12 12.29 -4.54
N LEU A 121 19.02 11.55 -4.63
CA LEU A 121 17.67 12.09 -4.51
C LEU A 121 17.27 12.19 -3.03
N THR A 122 16.99 13.40 -2.55
CA THR A 122 16.63 13.66 -1.16
C THR A 122 15.14 13.96 -1.00
N SER A 123 14.66 14.04 0.24
CA SER A 123 13.28 14.45 0.53
C SER A 123 12.96 15.85 -0.01
N ARG A 124 13.96 16.72 -0.22
CA ARG A 124 13.78 18.07 -0.77
C ARG A 124 13.35 18.03 -2.24
N GLU A 125 13.98 17.20 -3.06
CA GLU A 125 13.60 17.06 -4.48
C GLU A 125 12.20 16.48 -4.60
N VAL A 126 11.86 15.47 -3.79
CA VAL A 126 10.50 14.89 -3.75
C VAL A 126 9.47 15.95 -3.32
N GLN A 127 9.73 16.70 -2.25
CA GLN A 127 8.82 17.74 -1.76
C GLN A 127 8.59 18.84 -2.80
N THR A 128 9.63 19.21 -3.55
CA THR A 128 9.54 20.22 -4.61
C THR A 128 8.77 19.67 -5.81
N ALA A 129 9.04 18.43 -6.23
CA ALA A 129 8.29 17.74 -7.28
C ALA A 129 6.78 17.66 -6.97
N VAL A 130 6.40 17.38 -5.71
CA VAL A 130 4.99 17.37 -5.28
C VAL A 130 4.32 18.73 -5.50
N ARG A 131 5.01 19.83 -5.21
CA ARG A 131 4.48 21.19 -5.42
C ARG A 131 4.34 21.56 -6.89
N LEU A 132 5.16 20.98 -7.76
CA LEU A 132 5.08 21.20 -9.21
C LEU A 132 3.96 20.38 -9.86
N LEU A 133 3.72 19.16 -9.37
CA LEU A 133 2.77 18.23 -9.99
C LEU A 133 1.34 18.35 -9.46
N LEU A 134 1.15 18.74 -8.19
CA LEU A 134 -0.17 18.84 -7.57
C LEU A 134 -0.66 20.29 -7.50
N PRO A 135 -1.96 20.55 -7.75
CA PRO A 135 -2.52 21.89 -7.67
C PRO A 135 -2.88 22.31 -6.24
N GLY A 136 -2.70 23.60 -5.94
CA GLY A 136 -3.34 24.31 -4.82
C GLY A 136 -3.30 23.58 -3.47
N GLU A 137 -4.47 23.33 -2.90
CA GLU A 137 -4.64 22.68 -1.59
C GLU A 137 -4.12 21.24 -1.54
N LEU A 138 -4.16 20.50 -2.66
CA LEU A 138 -3.64 19.13 -2.71
C LEU A 138 -2.13 19.10 -2.47
N ALA A 139 -1.40 20.05 -3.04
CA ALA A 139 0.04 20.16 -2.80
C ALA A 139 0.33 20.48 -1.32
N LYS A 140 -0.44 21.36 -0.70
CA LYS A 140 -0.27 21.72 0.71
C LYS A 140 -0.47 20.52 1.62
N HIS A 141 -1.54 19.75 1.42
CA HIS A 141 -1.82 18.54 2.20
C HIS A 141 -0.76 17.46 1.96
N ALA A 142 -0.41 17.19 0.70
CA ALA A 142 0.59 16.18 0.36
C ALA A 142 1.97 16.49 0.98
N VAL A 143 2.38 17.77 0.95
CA VAL A 143 3.62 18.22 1.61
C VAL A 143 3.53 18.05 3.13
N SER A 144 2.40 18.44 3.74
CA SER A 144 2.20 18.28 5.20
C SER A 144 2.29 16.82 5.64
N GLU A 145 1.59 15.92 4.94
CA GLU A 145 1.62 14.48 5.23
C GLU A 145 3.02 13.89 5.00
N GLY A 146 3.71 14.30 3.93
CA GLY A 146 5.09 13.89 3.66
C GLY A 146 6.06 14.31 4.78
N THR A 147 5.98 15.55 5.24
CA THR A 147 6.83 16.04 6.34
C THR A 147 6.56 15.29 7.64
N LYS A 148 5.29 15.06 7.99
CA LYS A 148 4.91 14.26 9.18
C LYS A 148 5.50 12.85 9.13
N ALA A 149 5.43 12.20 7.97
CA ALA A 149 5.97 10.86 7.79
C ALA A 149 7.50 10.82 7.98
N VAL A 150 8.23 11.80 7.42
CA VAL A 150 9.69 11.91 7.59
C VAL A 150 10.04 12.14 9.06
N THR A 151 9.38 13.08 9.73
CA THR A 151 9.60 13.35 11.15
C THR A 151 9.37 12.11 12.00
N LYS A 152 8.24 11.41 11.79
CA LYS A 152 7.92 10.18 12.51
C LYS A 152 9.01 9.12 12.31
N TYR A 153 9.45 8.91 11.07
CA TYR A 153 10.51 7.96 10.76
C TYR A 153 11.82 8.30 11.49
N THR A 154 12.25 9.56 11.44
CA THR A 154 13.47 10.00 12.12
C THR A 154 13.39 9.87 13.65
N SER A 155 12.22 10.07 14.25
CA SER A 155 12.00 9.97 15.71
C SER A 155 11.90 8.53 16.23
N SER A 156 11.58 7.57 15.35
CA SER A 156 11.42 6.16 15.72
C SER A 156 12.73 5.36 15.69
N LYS A 157 13.85 6.03 15.36
CA LYS A 157 15.18 5.43 15.29
C LYS A 157 15.90 5.48 16.64
#